data_AF-A0AA44Z6I9-F1
#
_entry.id   AF-A0AA44Z6I9-F1
#
_cell.length_a   1.000
_cell.length_b   1.000
_cell.length_c   1.000
_cell.angle_alpha   90.00
_cell.angle_beta   90.00
_cell.angle_gamma   90.00
#
_symmetry.space_group_name_H-M   'P 1'
#
loop_
_entity.id
_entity.type
_entity.pdbx_description
1 polymer ?
#
loop_
_entity_poly.entity_id
_entity_poly.type
_entity_poly.pdbx_seq_one_letter_code
_entity_poly.pdbx_strand_id
1 'polypeptide(L)'
;PISILLMGVDQEDNGTGRSDSLMLFTLNPKTKSMKITSIPRDSYTEIVGKGKKDKINHAYAFGGIDMTVKTVENFLNVPVDHYIEVNMAGFKDIVDAVGGVDVNNDLEFTSRESHFAKGNIHLNGETALKYTRMRYEDPRGDFGRQMRQRQVIQAVIKKGASVSSLASYGDVLKAIEKNVKTSLTQDQMFDIQKNYKDCLENSEDIQIPGDGHKAADGIWYYYVPDAAKHDLTNKLRAHLEVTK
;
A
#
# COMPACT_ATOMS: atom_id res chain seq x y z
N PRO A 1 -14.42 -6.84 -11.10
CA PRO A 1 -13.67 -6.30 -9.95
C PRO A 1 -12.21 -6.70 -10.10
N ILE A 2 -11.28 -5.91 -9.57
CA ILE A 2 -9.85 -6.26 -9.60
C ILE A 2 -9.19 -5.98 -8.25
N SER A 3 -8.06 -6.64 -8.00
CA SER A 3 -7.19 -6.38 -6.86
C SER A 3 -5.78 -5.96 -7.31
N ILE A 4 -5.19 -5.01 -6.60
CA ILE A 4 -3.84 -4.51 -6.86
C ILE A 4 -3.06 -4.49 -5.55
N LEU A 5 -1.94 -5.19 -5.48
CA LEU A 5 -1.04 -5.17 -4.34
C LEU A 5 0.04 -4.09 -4.52
N LEU A 6 0.02 -3.06 -3.68
CA LEU A 6 1.09 -2.08 -3.58
C LEU A 6 2.13 -2.52 -2.53
N MET A 7 3.39 -2.54 -2.94
CA MET A 7 4.54 -2.91 -2.13
C MET A 7 5.51 -1.73 -2.07
N GLY A 8 5.61 -1.10 -0.90
CA GLY A 8 6.67 -0.13 -0.62
C GLY A 8 7.91 -0.88 -0.14
N VAL A 9 9.01 -0.82 -0.88
CA VAL A 9 10.24 -1.55 -0.57
C VAL A 9 11.34 -0.61 -0.11
N ASP A 10 12.00 -0.97 0.99
CA ASP A 10 13.26 -0.35 1.40
C ASP A 10 14.39 -1.20 0.80
N GLN A 11 14.78 -0.88 -0.44
CA GLN A 11 15.98 -1.40 -1.08
C GLN A 11 17.04 -0.30 -1.05
N GLU A 12 18.09 -0.51 -0.27
CA GLU A 12 19.36 0.15 -0.55
C GLU A 12 20.02 -0.56 -1.74
N ASP A 13 20.72 0.19 -2.61
CA ASP A 13 21.16 -0.19 -3.96
C ASP A 13 21.95 -1.53 -4.09
N ASN A 14 22.29 -2.22 -2.99
CA ASN A 14 23.07 -3.46 -2.96
C ASN A 14 22.56 -4.56 -1.97
N GLY A 15 21.30 -4.52 -1.50
CA GLY A 15 20.79 -5.47 -0.49
C GLY A 15 19.49 -6.21 -0.82
N THR A 16 19.25 -7.35 -0.18
CA THR A 16 17.90 -7.96 -0.08
C THR A 16 16.99 -7.05 0.74
N GLY A 17 16.21 -6.21 0.06
CA GLY A 17 15.25 -5.31 0.69
C GLY A 17 14.11 -6.05 1.41
N ARG A 18 13.30 -5.29 2.16
CA ARG A 18 12.04 -5.76 2.76
C ARG A 18 10.89 -4.90 2.26
N SER A 19 9.70 -5.49 2.14
CA SER A 19 8.48 -4.73 1.93
C SER A 19 8.06 -4.08 3.25
N ASP A 20 8.32 -2.79 3.39
CA ASP A 20 8.00 -2.02 4.60
C ASP A 20 6.57 -1.47 4.61
N SER A 21 5.91 -1.47 3.44
CA SER A 21 4.48 -1.18 3.31
C SER A 21 3.85 -2.19 2.36
N LEU A 22 2.71 -2.76 2.78
CA LEU A 22 1.88 -3.64 1.97
C LEU A 22 0.45 -3.12 2.04
N MET A 23 -0.13 -2.79 0.89
CA MET A 23 -1.53 -2.37 0.78
C MET A 23 -2.22 -3.11 -0.35
N LEU A 24 -3.31 -3.80 -0.04
CA LEU A 24 -4.18 -4.40 -1.05
C LEU A 24 -5.31 -3.43 -1.38
N PHE A 25 -5.38 -3.03 -2.64
CA PHE A 25 -6.50 -2.29 -3.21
C PHE A 25 -7.46 -3.29 -3.83
N THR A 26 -8.75 -3.23 -3.51
CA THR A 26 -9.79 -3.92 -4.26
C THR A 26 -10.71 -2.89 -4.88
N LEU A 27 -10.98 -3.00 -6.18
CA LEU A 27 -11.82 -2.06 -6.92
C LEU A 27 -13.01 -2.80 -7.52
N ASN A 28 -14.23 -2.35 -7.21
CA ASN A 28 -15.45 -2.92 -7.76
C ASN A 28 -16.23 -1.82 -8.52
N PRO A 29 -16.26 -1.87 -9.86
CA PRO A 29 -16.87 -0.84 -10.68
C PRO A 29 -18.40 -0.93 -10.67
N LYS A 30 -18.99 -2.09 -10.34
CA LYS A 30 -20.44 -2.26 -10.22
C LYS A 30 -20.98 -1.53 -8.99
N THR A 31 -20.27 -1.63 -7.87
CA THR A 31 -20.60 -0.93 -6.62
C THR A 31 -19.97 0.45 -6.52
N LYS A 32 -19.19 0.86 -7.53
CA LYS A 32 -18.40 2.11 -7.55
C LYS A 32 -17.64 2.33 -6.25
N SER A 33 -16.96 1.29 -5.76
CA SER A 33 -16.27 1.36 -4.47
C SER A 33 -14.88 0.74 -4.52
N MET A 34 -13.99 1.32 -3.70
CA MET A 34 -12.63 0.87 -3.50
C MET A 34 -12.41 0.53 -2.04
N LYS A 35 -11.67 -0.53 -1.74
CA LYS A 35 -11.18 -0.83 -0.38
C LYS A 35 -9.67 -0.81 -0.37
N ILE A 36 -9.09 -0.21 0.66
CA ILE A 36 -7.65 -0.13 0.87
C ILE A 36 -7.31 -0.85 2.17
N THR A 37 -6.75 -2.05 2.05
CA THR A 37 -6.38 -2.88 3.20
C THR A 37 -4.89 -2.75 3.48
N SER A 38 -4.50 -2.04 4.55
CA SER A 38 -3.11 -2.00 4.99
C SER A 38 -2.76 -3.27 5.74
N ILE A 39 -1.73 -3.99 5.26
CA ILE A 39 -1.26 -5.22 5.88
C ILE A 39 -0.04 -4.89 6.76
N PRO A 40 -0.13 -5.08 8.09
CA PRO A 40 1.02 -4.85 8.96
C PRO A 40 2.20 -5.72 8.57
N ARG A 41 3.39 -5.12 8.38
CA ARG A 41 4.60 -5.84 7.93
C ARG A 41 5.03 -6.98 8.86
N ASP A 42 4.69 -6.87 10.14
CA ASP A 42 5.01 -7.85 11.18
C ASP A 42 3.92 -8.94 11.32
N SER A 43 2.89 -8.96 10.46
CA SER A 43 1.82 -9.97 10.47
C SER A 43 2.39 -11.38 10.42
N TYR A 44 2.09 -12.18 11.44
CA TYR A 44 2.53 -13.58 11.52
C TYR A 44 1.67 -14.46 10.61
N THR A 45 2.27 -14.98 9.54
CA THR A 45 1.58 -15.78 8.53
C THR A 45 2.48 -16.86 7.98
N GLU A 46 1.88 -17.87 7.34
CA GLU A 46 2.63 -18.81 6.51
C GLU A 46 3.32 -18.07 5.37
N ILE A 47 4.62 -18.31 5.19
CA ILE A 47 5.37 -17.82 4.04
C ILE A 47 5.32 -18.91 2.95
N VAL A 48 4.59 -18.61 1.88
CA VAL A 48 4.32 -19.58 0.81
C VAL A 48 5.63 -20.03 0.16
N GLY A 49 5.81 -21.35 0.04
CA GLY A 49 7.03 -21.95 -0.52
C GLY A 49 8.19 -22.10 0.47
N LYS A 50 8.03 -21.75 1.75
CA LYS A 50 9.06 -21.95 2.80
C LYS A 50 8.70 -22.98 3.87
N GLY A 51 7.46 -23.47 3.92
CA GLY A 51 7.02 -24.48 4.90
C GLY A 51 7.09 -24.01 6.36
N LYS A 52 7.11 -22.70 6.59
CA LYS A 52 7.16 -22.08 7.93
C LYS A 52 6.32 -20.82 8.00
N LYS A 53 5.94 -20.43 9.22
CA LYS A 53 5.34 -19.14 9.50
C LYS A 53 6.40 -18.13 9.92
N ASP A 54 6.24 -16.88 9.50
CA ASP A 54 7.11 -15.76 9.85
C ASP A 54 6.35 -14.44 9.62
N LYS A 55 7.04 -13.30 9.77
CA LYS A 55 6.53 -11.98 9.40
C LYS A 55 6.27 -11.91 7.90
N ILE A 56 5.11 -11.37 7.51
CA ILE A 56 4.72 -11.31 6.10
C ILE A 56 5.74 -10.58 5.22
N ASN A 57 6.42 -9.55 5.74
CA ASN A 57 7.44 -8.81 4.97
C ASN A 57 8.69 -9.63 4.65
N HIS A 58 8.93 -10.75 5.34
CA HIS A 58 10.04 -11.64 5.01
C HIS A 58 9.79 -12.39 3.70
N ALA A 59 8.55 -12.51 3.22
CA ALA A 59 8.25 -13.09 1.90
C ALA A 59 9.05 -12.38 0.79
N TYR A 60 9.13 -11.05 0.84
CA TYR A 60 9.91 -10.26 -0.11
C TYR A 60 11.41 -10.55 -0.01
N ALA A 61 11.96 -10.59 1.20
CA ALA A 61 13.37 -10.88 1.41
C ALA A 61 13.76 -12.30 0.95
N PHE A 62 12.81 -13.24 0.97
CA PHE A 62 13.06 -14.64 0.63
C PHE A 62 12.81 -15.01 -0.83
N GLY A 63 11.90 -14.33 -1.51
CA GLY A 63 11.50 -14.69 -2.87
C GLY A 63 10.93 -13.53 -3.68
N GLY A 64 11.22 -12.30 -3.29
CA GLY A 64 10.82 -11.08 -4.01
C GLY A 64 9.31 -10.93 -4.16
N ILE A 65 8.92 -10.34 -5.29
CA ILE A 65 7.53 -10.03 -5.63
C ILE A 65 6.67 -11.30 -5.63
N ASP A 66 7.08 -12.35 -6.34
CA ASP A 66 6.27 -13.57 -6.52
C ASP A 66 5.91 -14.25 -5.19
N MET A 67 6.88 -14.36 -4.28
CA MET A 67 6.63 -14.94 -2.95
C MET A 67 5.76 -14.02 -2.09
N THR A 68 5.93 -12.71 -2.21
CA THR A 68 5.11 -11.72 -1.50
C THR A 68 3.66 -11.79 -1.94
N VAL A 69 3.41 -11.77 -3.26
CA VAL A 69 2.07 -11.89 -3.86
C VAL A 69 1.40 -13.17 -3.37
N LYS A 70 2.02 -14.34 -3.54
CA LYS A 70 1.45 -15.62 -3.10
C LYS A 70 1.19 -15.67 -1.59
N THR A 71 2.08 -15.09 -0.79
CA THR A 71 1.91 -15.02 0.66
C THR A 71 0.72 -14.12 1.04
N VAL A 72 0.53 -12.99 0.35
CA VAL A 72 -0.62 -12.10 0.55
C VAL A 72 -1.92 -12.77 0.10
N GLU A 73 -1.93 -13.45 -1.05
CA GLU A 73 -3.09 -14.22 -1.52
C GLU A 73 -3.49 -15.29 -0.51
N ASN A 74 -2.52 -16.06 0.02
CA ASN A 74 -2.77 -17.05 1.07
C ASN A 74 -3.24 -16.39 2.38
N PHE A 75 -2.67 -15.24 2.73
CA PHE A 75 -3.02 -14.53 3.96
C PHE A 75 -4.44 -13.95 3.92
N LEU A 76 -4.84 -13.31 2.82
CA LEU A 76 -6.14 -12.64 2.69
C LEU A 76 -7.21 -13.51 1.99
N ASN A 77 -6.82 -14.69 1.50
CA ASN A 77 -7.68 -15.61 0.76
C ASN A 77 -8.45 -14.92 -0.38
N VAL A 78 -7.73 -14.10 -1.15
CA VAL A 78 -8.23 -13.37 -2.33
C VAL A 78 -7.14 -13.39 -3.42
N PRO A 79 -7.51 -13.37 -4.70
CA PRO A 79 -6.54 -13.22 -5.77
C PRO A 79 -5.88 -11.83 -5.71
N VAL A 80 -4.65 -11.74 -6.19
CA VAL A 80 -3.95 -10.48 -6.49
C VAL A 80 -3.78 -10.39 -8.00
N ASP A 81 -4.65 -9.66 -8.68
CA ASP A 81 -4.65 -9.59 -10.15
C ASP A 81 -3.43 -8.84 -10.68
N HIS A 82 -3.00 -7.80 -9.95
CA HIS A 82 -1.87 -6.97 -10.30
C HIS A 82 -1.03 -6.58 -9.08
N TYR A 83 0.21 -6.18 -9.32
CA TYR A 83 1.08 -5.61 -8.29
C TYR A 83 1.77 -4.35 -8.77
N ILE A 84 2.15 -3.50 -7.82
CA ILE A 84 3.01 -2.34 -8.00
C ILE A 84 4.04 -2.37 -6.87
N GLU A 85 5.32 -2.46 -7.21
CA GLU A 85 6.46 -2.26 -6.32
C GLU A 85 7.02 -0.86 -6.50
N VAL A 86 7.21 -0.15 -5.40
CA VAL A 86 7.74 1.22 -5.39
C VAL A 86 8.85 1.29 -4.35
N ASN A 87 10.05 1.70 -4.77
CA ASN A 87 11.13 2.03 -3.86
C ASN A 87 11.03 3.49 -3.37
N MET A 88 11.91 3.90 -2.46
CA MET A 88 11.87 5.26 -1.89
C MET A 88 12.08 6.37 -2.95
N ALA A 89 12.85 6.11 -4.00
CA ALA A 89 13.03 7.06 -5.11
C ALA A 89 11.74 7.19 -5.93
N GLY A 90 11.16 6.06 -6.34
CA GLY A 90 9.94 6.00 -7.12
C GLY A 90 8.75 6.59 -6.40
N PHE A 91 8.68 6.45 -5.07
CA PHE A 91 7.65 7.11 -4.28
C PHE A 91 7.71 8.63 -4.40
N LYS A 92 8.92 9.22 -4.33
CA LYS A 92 9.10 10.67 -4.52
C LYS A 92 8.73 11.07 -5.95
N ASP A 93 9.23 10.34 -6.94
CA ASP A 93 9.00 10.62 -8.36
C ASP A 93 7.50 10.58 -8.69
N ILE A 94 6.75 9.60 -8.16
CA ILE A 94 5.30 9.50 -8.33
C ILE A 94 4.59 10.74 -7.77
N VAL A 95 4.95 11.17 -6.56
CA VAL A 95 4.33 12.34 -5.92
C VAL A 95 4.66 13.62 -6.69
N ASP A 96 5.92 13.80 -7.10
CA ASP A 96 6.34 14.97 -7.87
C ASP A 96 5.71 15.00 -9.27
N ALA A 97 5.58 13.84 -9.92
CA ALA A 97 4.97 13.72 -11.25
C ALA A 97 3.48 14.11 -11.27
N VAL A 98 2.77 13.99 -10.14
CA VAL A 98 1.38 14.47 -10.01
C VAL A 98 1.28 15.92 -9.49
N GLY A 99 2.42 16.62 -9.39
CA GLY A 99 2.50 18.01 -8.92
C GLY A 99 2.36 18.15 -7.40
N GLY A 100 2.77 17.13 -6.65
CA GLY A 100 2.59 17.06 -5.20
C GLY A 100 1.18 16.66 -4.78
N VAL A 101 1.00 16.46 -3.47
CA VAL A 101 -0.26 15.99 -2.87
C VAL A 101 -0.69 16.84 -1.69
N ASP A 102 -2.00 16.96 -1.53
CA ASP A 102 -2.62 17.65 -0.41
C ASP A 102 -3.16 16.61 0.58
N VAL A 103 -2.77 16.72 1.85
CA VAL A 103 -3.25 15.82 2.92
C VAL A 103 -3.77 16.62 4.11
N ASN A 104 -4.73 16.05 4.84
CA ASN A 104 -5.19 16.61 6.10
C ASN A 104 -4.44 15.95 7.26
N ASN A 105 -3.46 16.67 7.81
CA ASN A 105 -2.61 16.20 8.89
C ASN A 105 -3.29 16.43 10.24
N ASP A 106 -3.55 15.37 11.01
CA ASP A 106 -4.27 15.45 12.28
C ASP A 106 -3.37 15.72 13.50
N LEU A 107 -2.05 15.64 13.32
CA LEU A 107 -1.03 15.76 14.34
C LEU A 107 0.12 16.64 13.85
N GLU A 108 0.53 17.63 14.63
CA GLU A 108 1.74 18.42 14.37
C GLU A 108 2.99 17.66 14.83
N PHE A 109 4.05 17.62 14.01
CA PHE A 109 5.31 16.94 14.34
C PHE A 109 6.48 17.42 13.46
N THR A 110 7.71 17.06 13.84
CA THR A 110 8.92 17.36 13.06
C THR A 110 9.71 16.09 12.76
N SER A 111 9.68 15.64 11.51
CA SER A 111 10.38 14.42 11.08
C SER A 111 11.47 14.75 10.06
N ARG A 112 12.69 14.28 10.31
CA ARG A 112 13.83 14.38 9.37
C ARG A 112 14.05 15.82 8.85
N GLU A 113 14.15 16.76 9.79
CA GLU A 113 14.39 18.19 9.51
C GLU A 113 13.25 18.89 8.75
N SER A 114 12.07 18.28 8.70
CA SER A 114 10.88 18.88 8.10
C SER A 114 9.75 18.97 9.12
N HIS A 115 9.17 20.16 9.24
CA HIS A 115 8.05 20.45 10.12
C HIS A 115 6.73 20.26 9.40
N PHE A 116 5.79 19.55 10.02
CA PHE A 116 4.47 19.26 9.48
C PHE A 116 3.41 19.84 10.40
N ALA A 117 2.82 20.97 9.99
CA ALA A 117 1.73 21.60 10.71
C ALA A 117 0.46 20.75 10.71
N LYS A 118 -0.38 20.91 11.73
CA LYS A 118 -1.74 20.34 11.74
C LYS A 118 -2.63 21.06 10.73
N GLY A 119 -3.53 20.32 10.08
CA GLY A 119 -4.46 20.81 9.07
C GLY A 119 -4.06 20.40 7.65
N ASN A 120 -4.61 21.10 6.66
CA ASN A 120 -4.33 20.82 5.25
C ASN A 120 -2.92 21.29 4.89
N ILE A 121 -2.07 20.37 4.46
CA ILE A 121 -0.70 20.64 4.06
C ILE A 121 -0.43 20.07 2.66
N HIS A 122 0.43 20.76 1.91
CA HIS A 122 0.90 20.33 0.61
C HIS A 122 2.27 19.66 0.74
N LEU A 123 2.43 18.50 0.09
CA LEU A 123 3.63 17.67 0.16
C LEU A 123 4.16 17.40 -1.26
N ASN A 124 5.43 17.71 -1.48
CA ASN A 124 6.17 17.22 -2.65
C ASN A 124 6.75 15.83 -2.33
N GLY A 125 7.46 15.22 -3.28
CA GLY A 125 8.01 13.87 -3.11
C GLY A 125 8.88 13.75 -1.87
N GLU A 126 9.79 14.68 -1.64
CA GLU A 126 10.68 14.66 -0.48
C GLU A 126 9.91 14.80 0.85
N THR A 127 9.03 15.79 0.98
CA THR A 127 8.27 16.01 2.22
C THR A 127 7.24 14.92 2.44
N ALA A 128 6.63 14.37 1.39
CA ALA A 128 5.75 13.19 1.47
C ALA A 128 6.50 11.95 1.99
N LEU A 129 7.74 11.74 1.57
CA LEU A 129 8.55 10.61 2.05
C LEU A 129 8.87 10.78 3.53
N LYS A 130 9.25 11.98 3.97
CA LYS A 130 9.52 12.28 5.39
C LYS A 130 8.24 12.16 6.25
N TYR A 131 7.11 12.60 5.72
CA TYR A 131 5.78 12.52 6.36
C TYR A 131 5.35 11.07 6.61
N THR A 132 5.51 10.21 5.60
CA THR A 132 5.10 8.79 5.64
C THR A 132 6.07 7.89 6.42
N ARG A 133 7.28 8.36 6.74
CA ARG A 133 8.26 7.61 7.56
C ARG A 133 8.18 7.91 9.06
N MET A 134 7.49 8.98 9.48
CA MET A 134 7.38 9.32 10.90
C MET A 134 6.64 8.20 11.67
N ARG A 135 7.20 7.81 12.83
CA ARG A 135 6.60 6.77 13.70
C ARG A 135 6.58 7.17 15.17
N TYR A 136 7.71 7.67 15.68
CA TYR A 136 7.93 7.78 17.13
C TYR A 136 7.26 8.98 17.79
N GLU A 137 6.96 10.03 17.03
CA GLU A 137 6.21 11.19 17.52
C GLU A 137 4.70 10.98 17.48
N ASP A 138 4.23 9.91 16.83
CA ASP A 138 2.80 9.57 16.80
C ASP A 138 2.47 8.64 17.96
N PRO A 139 1.53 9.00 18.86
CA PRO A 139 1.09 8.10 19.93
C PRO A 139 0.47 6.80 19.41
N ARG A 140 0.03 6.77 18.14
CA ARG A 140 -0.49 5.57 17.45
C ARG A 140 0.64 4.70 16.86
N GLY A 141 1.89 5.17 16.91
CA GLY A 141 3.07 4.45 16.43
C GLY A 141 2.96 4.01 14.96
N ASP A 142 3.06 2.71 14.73
CA ASP A 142 3.00 2.12 13.38
C ASP A 142 1.65 2.36 12.69
N PHE A 143 0.56 2.35 13.45
CA PHE A 143 -0.77 2.62 12.91
C PHE A 143 -0.89 4.05 12.37
N GLY A 144 -0.34 5.03 13.08
CA GLY A 144 -0.27 6.42 12.61
C GLY A 144 0.55 6.52 11.32
N ARG A 145 1.66 5.77 11.23
CA ARG A 145 2.47 5.69 10.00
C ARG A 145 1.66 5.12 8.83
N GLN A 146 0.96 4.00 9.03
CA GLN A 146 0.13 3.38 8.01
C GLN A 146 -1.00 4.32 7.55
N MET A 147 -1.61 5.07 8.47
CA MET A 147 -2.62 6.07 8.14
C MET A 147 -2.07 7.15 7.21
N ARG A 148 -0.90 7.71 7.51
CA ARG A 148 -0.23 8.73 6.67
C ARG A 148 0.17 8.18 5.30
N GLN A 149 0.64 6.92 5.25
CA GLN A 149 0.91 6.24 3.99
C GLN A 149 -0.37 6.13 3.12
N ARG A 150 -1.51 5.71 3.72
CA ARG A 150 -2.79 5.66 3.00
C ARG A 150 -3.23 7.03 2.51
N GLN A 151 -3.15 8.08 3.34
CA GLN A 151 -3.52 9.44 2.96
C GLN A 151 -2.74 9.93 1.74
N VAL A 152 -1.43 9.74 1.72
CA VAL A 152 -0.60 10.14 0.59
C VAL A 152 -0.94 9.33 -0.66
N ILE A 153 -1.06 8.00 -0.56
CA ILE A 153 -1.40 7.17 -1.72
C ILE A 153 -2.79 7.49 -2.27
N GLN A 154 -3.79 7.71 -1.42
CA GLN A 154 -5.11 8.15 -1.85
C GLN A 154 -5.05 9.51 -2.56
N ALA A 155 -4.24 10.45 -2.07
CA ALA A 155 -4.08 11.76 -2.71
C ALA A 155 -3.39 11.64 -4.07
N VAL A 156 -2.36 10.80 -4.20
CA VAL A 156 -1.73 10.45 -5.49
C VAL A 156 -2.77 9.87 -6.45
N ILE A 157 -3.55 8.88 -6.01
CA ILE A 157 -4.58 8.24 -6.85
C ILE A 157 -5.62 9.28 -7.32
N LYS A 158 -6.08 10.16 -6.43
CA LYS A 158 -7.03 11.24 -6.78
C LYS A 158 -6.45 12.21 -7.82
N LYS A 159 -5.21 12.65 -7.65
CA LYS A 159 -4.53 13.51 -8.63
C LYS A 159 -4.36 12.79 -9.96
N GLY A 160 -3.88 11.54 -9.95
CA GLY A 160 -3.69 10.72 -11.14
C GLY A 160 -5.00 10.44 -11.89
N ALA A 161 -6.10 10.19 -11.18
CA ALA A 161 -7.42 9.98 -11.79
C ALA A 161 -8.01 11.26 -12.42
N SER A 162 -7.59 12.44 -11.94
CA SER A 162 -8.01 13.74 -12.49
C SER A 162 -7.29 14.12 -13.80
N VAL A 163 -6.20 13.43 -14.14
CA VAL A 163 -5.48 13.62 -15.40
C VAL A 163 -6.35 13.12 -16.55
N SER A 164 -6.75 14.03 -17.44
CA SER A 164 -7.74 13.76 -18.49
C SER A 164 -7.17 13.32 -19.83
N SER A 165 -5.84 13.34 -20.01
CA SER A 165 -5.19 13.07 -21.29
C SER A 165 -4.21 11.87 -21.23
N LEU A 166 -4.28 11.02 -22.27
CA LEU A 166 -3.37 9.89 -22.48
C LEU A 166 -1.89 10.32 -22.60
N ALA A 167 -1.64 11.48 -23.21
CA ALA A 167 -0.29 12.01 -23.39
C ALA A 167 0.37 12.34 -22.04
N SER A 168 -0.35 13.04 -21.16
CA SER A 168 0.12 13.33 -19.80
C SER A 168 0.37 12.07 -18.98
N TYR A 169 -0.44 11.02 -19.22
CA TYR A 169 -0.25 9.72 -18.57
C TYR A 169 1.06 9.05 -19.02
N GLY A 170 1.35 9.06 -20.32
CA GLY A 170 2.59 8.52 -20.87
C GLY A 170 3.85 9.18 -20.29
N ASP A 171 3.82 10.51 -20.10
CA ASP A 171 4.96 11.24 -19.54
C ASP A 171 5.16 10.97 -18.04
N VAL A 172 4.07 10.89 -17.26
CA VAL A 172 4.12 10.50 -15.84
C VAL A 172 4.66 9.07 -15.70
N LEU A 173 4.17 8.14 -16.52
CA LEU A 173 4.62 6.75 -16.47
C LEU A 173 6.10 6.59 -16.83
N LYS A 174 6.56 7.27 -17.90
CA LYS A 174 7.98 7.28 -18.26
C LYS A 174 8.87 7.87 -17.17
N ALA A 175 8.39 8.89 -16.46
CA ALA A 175 9.15 9.51 -15.38
C ALA A 175 9.39 8.54 -14.20
N ILE A 176 8.44 7.63 -13.93
CA ILE A 176 8.49 6.73 -12.77
C ILE A 176 8.93 5.30 -13.14
N GLU A 177 8.99 4.94 -14.42
CA GLU A 177 9.26 3.59 -14.94
C GLU A 177 10.55 2.98 -14.35
N LYS A 178 11.59 3.79 -14.16
CA LYS A 178 12.87 3.30 -13.62
C LYS A 178 12.80 2.86 -12.15
N ASN A 179 11.85 3.40 -11.40
CA ASN A 179 11.76 3.26 -9.95
C ASN A 179 10.48 2.55 -9.48
N VAL A 180 9.64 2.10 -10.43
CA VAL A 180 8.39 1.40 -10.19
C VAL A 180 8.38 0.12 -11.02
N LYS A 181 8.21 -1.04 -10.37
CA LYS A 181 7.98 -2.31 -11.08
C LYS A 181 6.51 -2.67 -10.96
N THR A 182 5.88 -3.09 -12.04
CA THR A 182 4.44 -3.38 -12.05
C THR A 182 4.13 -4.48 -13.04
N SER A 183 3.05 -5.22 -12.77
CA SER A 183 2.48 -6.16 -13.74
C SER A 183 1.55 -5.49 -14.74
N LEU A 184 1.20 -4.21 -14.52
CA LEU A 184 0.26 -3.46 -15.35
C LEU A 184 0.94 -2.94 -16.62
N THR A 185 0.30 -3.14 -17.77
CA THR A 185 0.63 -2.43 -19.00
C THR A 185 0.06 -1.01 -18.99
N GLN A 186 0.58 -0.13 -19.84
CA GLN A 186 0.05 1.24 -19.98
C GLN A 186 -1.44 1.24 -20.36
N ASP A 187 -1.85 0.35 -21.26
CA ASP A 187 -3.25 0.18 -21.67
C ASP A 187 -4.13 -0.24 -20.49
N GLN A 188 -3.67 -1.19 -19.67
CA GLN A 188 -4.39 -1.61 -18.46
C GLN A 188 -4.52 -0.46 -17.46
N MET A 189 -3.50 0.37 -17.28
CA MET A 189 -3.59 1.54 -16.40
C MET A 189 -4.62 2.55 -16.90
N PHE A 190 -4.66 2.78 -18.22
CA PHE A 190 -5.67 3.66 -18.82
C PHE A 190 -7.08 3.09 -18.69
N ASP A 191 -7.25 1.79 -18.92
CA ASP A 191 -8.54 1.09 -18.72
C ASP A 191 -8.98 1.14 -17.26
N ILE A 192 -8.05 1.02 -16.31
CA ILE A 192 -8.34 1.18 -14.88
C ILE A 192 -8.82 2.61 -14.61
N GLN A 193 -8.09 3.64 -15.08
CA GLN A 193 -8.50 5.03 -14.89
C GLN A 193 -9.89 5.29 -15.47
N LYS A 194 -10.15 4.83 -16.69
CA LYS A 194 -11.43 5.05 -17.39
C LYS A 194 -12.59 4.35 -16.71
N ASN A 195 -12.42 3.08 -16.32
CA ASN A 195 -13.51 2.22 -15.88
C ASN A 195 -13.68 2.18 -14.36
N TYR A 196 -12.66 2.61 -13.58
CA TYR A 196 -12.65 2.51 -12.13
C TYR A 196 -12.47 3.85 -11.41
N LYS A 197 -12.33 5.00 -12.10
CA LYS A 197 -12.24 6.32 -11.44
C LYS A 197 -13.38 6.60 -10.45
N ASP A 198 -14.60 6.16 -10.76
CA ASP A 198 -15.78 6.33 -9.91
C ASP A 198 -15.66 5.53 -8.60
N CYS A 199 -14.77 4.51 -8.54
CA CYS A 199 -14.53 3.76 -7.30
C CYS A 199 -13.92 4.62 -6.20
N LEU A 200 -13.30 5.76 -6.54
CA LEU A 200 -12.74 6.71 -5.58
C LEU A 200 -13.81 7.47 -4.80
N GLU A 201 -15.05 7.51 -5.29
CA GLU A 201 -16.16 8.17 -4.60
C GLU A 201 -16.55 7.44 -3.30
N ASN A 202 -16.42 6.11 -3.30
CA ASN A 202 -16.74 5.26 -2.15
C ASN A 202 -15.51 4.45 -1.72
N SER A 203 -14.51 5.14 -1.19
CA SER A 203 -13.30 4.53 -0.64
C SER A 203 -13.47 4.13 0.84
N GLU A 204 -13.12 2.89 1.16
CA GLU A 204 -13.08 2.39 2.54
C GLU A 204 -11.65 1.98 2.92
N ASP A 205 -11.12 2.59 3.98
CA ASP A 205 -9.85 2.17 4.58
C ASP A 205 -10.08 1.03 5.58
N ILE A 206 -9.34 -0.05 5.41
CA ILE A 206 -9.39 -1.22 6.27
C ILE A 206 -8.06 -1.38 6.98
N GLN A 207 -8.10 -1.22 8.30
CA GLN A 207 -7.03 -1.65 9.19
C GLN A 207 -7.30 -3.11 9.58
N ILE A 208 -6.32 -4.00 9.35
CA ILE A 208 -6.45 -5.39 9.79
C ILE A 208 -6.44 -5.40 11.32
N PRO A 209 -7.45 -5.99 11.97
CA PRO A 209 -7.53 -6.10 13.43
C PRO A 209 -6.50 -7.10 13.95
N GLY A 210 -6.04 -6.89 15.18
CA GLY A 210 -5.06 -7.76 15.82
C GLY A 210 -4.13 -7.01 16.75
N ASP A 211 -3.25 -7.78 17.38
CA ASP A 211 -2.41 -7.29 18.47
C ASP A 211 -0.95 -7.67 18.24
N GLY A 212 -0.07 -6.70 18.50
CA GLY A 212 1.36 -6.91 18.47
C GLY A 212 1.90 -7.33 19.82
N HIS A 213 2.69 -8.41 19.87
CA HIS A 213 3.43 -8.79 21.07
C HIS A 213 4.69 -9.59 20.72
N LYS A 214 5.60 -9.70 21.68
CA LYS A 214 6.77 -10.59 21.55
C LYS A 214 6.33 -12.04 21.71
N ALA A 215 6.77 -12.90 20.81
CA ALA A 215 6.68 -14.34 20.99
C ALA A 215 7.70 -14.82 22.05
N ALA A 216 7.65 -16.12 22.38
CA ALA A 216 8.52 -16.73 23.39
C ALA A 216 10.02 -16.61 23.06
N ASP A 217 10.37 -16.47 21.79
CA ASP A 217 11.73 -16.23 21.29
C ASP A 217 12.19 -14.76 21.39
N GLY A 218 11.33 -13.86 21.90
CA GLY A 218 11.58 -12.44 22.04
C GLY A 218 11.34 -11.61 20.77
N ILE A 219 10.94 -12.23 19.66
CA ILE A 219 10.68 -11.54 18.38
C ILE A 219 9.27 -10.95 18.39
N TRP A 220 9.15 -9.69 17.98
CA TRP A 220 7.86 -9.00 17.86
C TRP A 220 7.09 -9.45 16.63
N TYR A 221 5.84 -9.86 16.80
CA TYR A 221 4.91 -10.24 15.74
C TYR A 221 3.58 -9.53 15.89
N TYR A 222 2.85 -9.39 14.79
CA TYR A 222 1.45 -8.93 14.77
C TYR A 222 0.53 -10.12 14.51
N TYR A 223 -0.35 -10.44 15.45
CA TYR A 223 -1.25 -11.58 15.36
C TYR A 223 -2.66 -11.12 15.04
N VAL A 224 -3.22 -11.67 13.98
CA VAL A 224 -4.60 -11.42 13.55
C VAL A 224 -5.46 -12.59 14.05
N PRO A 225 -6.48 -12.35 14.89
CA PRO A 225 -7.38 -13.40 15.35
C PRO A 225 -8.07 -14.10 14.17
N ASP A 226 -8.21 -15.42 14.22
CA ASP A 226 -8.76 -16.20 13.10
C ASP A 226 -10.17 -15.77 12.69
N ALA A 227 -11.05 -15.45 13.65
CA ALA A 227 -12.38 -14.94 13.36
C ALA A 227 -12.33 -13.60 12.61
N ALA A 228 -11.48 -12.68 13.06
CA ALA A 228 -11.34 -11.37 12.43
C ALA A 228 -10.69 -11.47 11.04
N LYS A 229 -9.74 -12.40 10.87
CA LYS A 229 -9.17 -12.76 9.57
C LYS A 229 -10.26 -13.29 8.64
N HIS A 230 -11.08 -14.23 9.12
CA HIS A 230 -12.18 -14.81 8.35
C HIS A 230 -13.17 -13.74 7.86
N ASP A 231 -13.62 -12.85 8.75
CA ASP A 231 -14.54 -11.76 8.41
C ASP A 231 -13.93 -10.81 7.37
N LEU A 232 -12.66 -10.44 7.55
CA LEU A 232 -11.93 -9.63 6.58
C LEU A 232 -11.87 -10.33 5.22
N THR A 233 -11.48 -11.60 5.17
CA THR A 233 -11.39 -12.34 3.90
C THR A 233 -12.75 -12.43 3.21
N ASN A 234 -13.83 -12.71 3.94
CA ASN A 234 -15.19 -12.75 3.39
C ASN A 234 -15.61 -11.39 2.81
N LYS A 235 -15.30 -10.30 3.52
CA LYS A 235 -15.58 -8.93 3.07
C LYS A 235 -14.85 -8.60 1.77
N LEU A 236 -13.56 -8.92 1.67
CA LEU A 236 -12.75 -8.68 0.47
C LEU A 236 -13.21 -9.56 -0.69
N ARG A 237 -13.48 -10.84 -0.44
CA ARG A 237 -13.99 -11.78 -1.45
C ARG A 237 -15.35 -11.36 -2.01
N ALA A 238 -16.26 -10.91 -1.13
CA ALA A 238 -17.55 -10.38 -1.55
C ALA A 238 -17.39 -9.13 -2.43
N HIS A 239 -16.47 -8.23 -2.06
CA HIS A 239 -16.17 -7.04 -2.87
C HIS A 239 -15.55 -7.39 -4.23
N LEU A 240 -14.72 -8.42 -4.29
CA LEU A 240 -14.12 -8.93 -5.51
C LEU A 240 -15.02 -9.85 -6.33
N GLU A 241 -16.19 -10.24 -5.81
CA GLU A 241 -17.11 -11.20 -6.43
C GLU A 241 -16.48 -12.58 -6.68
N VAL A 242 -15.57 -13.01 -5.81
CA VAL A 242 -14.95 -14.34 -5.88
C VAL A 242 -15.69 -15.34 -4.98
N THR A 243 -16.24 -16.40 -5.57
CA THR A 243 -16.92 -17.48 -4.85
C THR A 243 -15.94 -18.32 -4.05
N LYS A 244 -16.36 -18.86 -2.89
CA LYS A 244 -15.55 -19.67 -1.96
C LYS A 244 -14.69 -20.72 -2.64
#